data_AF-A0A519URA9-F1
#
_entry.id   AF-A0A519URA9-F1
#
_cell.length_a   1.000
_cell.length_b   1.000
_cell.length_c   1.000
_cell.angle_alpha   90.00
_cell.angle_beta   90.00
_cell.angle_gamma   90.00
#
_symmetry.space_group_name_H-M   'P 1'
#
loop_
_entity.id
_entity.type
_entity.pdbx_description
1 polymer ?
#
loop_
_entity_poly.entity_id
_entity_poly.type
_entity_poly.pdbx_seq_one_letter_code
_entity_poly.pdbx_strand_id
1 'polypeptide(L)'
;MKKQLVALLLAVGNGSAASAQPGARPAPCPYRYPAASRPACVGGHTDRLLPIVYGRPTPHTLRQAQQGRLVLRGCLVSGCDPRYYCPIHKRDL
;
A
#
# COMPACT_ATOMS: atom_id res chain seq x y z
N MET A 1 -24.99 10.23 -60.18
CA MET A 1 -23.87 11.16 -59.91
C MET A 1 -24.20 12.01 -58.70
N LYS A 2 -23.49 11.83 -57.58
CA LYS A 2 -23.23 12.87 -56.56
C LYS A 2 -22.32 12.24 -55.50
N LYS A 3 -21.03 12.49 -55.67
CA LYS A 3 -19.97 12.22 -54.70
C LYS A 3 -20.20 13.19 -53.53
N GLN A 4 -20.28 12.70 -52.31
CA GLN A 4 -19.96 13.52 -51.15
C GLN A 4 -19.03 12.73 -50.23
N LEU A 5 -17.77 13.16 -50.27
CA LEU A 5 -16.77 12.96 -49.22
C LEU A 5 -17.25 13.67 -47.97
N VAL A 6 -17.18 13.01 -46.81
CA VAL A 6 -17.10 13.72 -45.52
C VAL A 6 -16.07 13.06 -44.62
N ALA A 7 -14.97 13.81 -44.49
CA ALA A 7 -14.01 13.98 -43.40
C ALA A 7 -13.83 12.86 -42.34
N LEU A 8 -12.63 12.29 -42.39
CA LEU A 8 -11.97 11.54 -41.33
C LEU A 8 -11.68 12.47 -40.13
N LEU A 9 -12.48 12.39 -39.07
CA LEU A 9 -12.17 13.05 -37.80
C LEU A 9 -11.22 12.15 -37.00
N LEU A 10 -9.92 12.40 -37.14
CA LEU A 10 -8.91 11.88 -36.25
C LEU A 10 -9.13 12.48 -34.85
N ALA A 11 -9.65 11.69 -33.93
CA ALA A 11 -9.66 12.02 -32.51
C ALA A 11 -8.21 12.00 -32.01
N VAL A 12 -7.61 13.19 -31.89
CA VAL A 12 -6.36 13.38 -31.16
C VAL A 12 -6.67 13.19 -29.68
N GLY A 13 -6.39 12.00 -29.16
CA GLY A 13 -6.45 11.72 -27.74
C GLY A 13 -5.37 12.51 -27.03
N ASN A 14 -5.76 13.58 -26.33
CA ASN A 14 -4.92 14.24 -25.34
C ASN A 14 -4.64 13.25 -24.21
N GLY A 15 -3.51 12.54 -24.32
CA GLY A 15 -2.90 11.86 -23.20
C GLY A 15 -2.58 12.89 -22.14
N SER A 16 -3.42 13.00 -21.13
CA SER A 16 -3.14 13.76 -19.92
C SER A 16 -2.00 13.05 -19.20
N ALA A 17 -0.76 13.39 -19.57
CA ALA A 17 0.39 13.17 -18.71
C ALA A 17 0.07 13.90 -17.41
N ALA A 18 -0.26 13.15 -16.36
CA ALA A 18 -0.42 13.68 -15.02
C ALA A 18 0.92 14.30 -14.62
N SER A 19 1.06 15.59 -14.90
CA SER A 19 2.19 16.38 -14.46
C SER A 19 2.18 16.37 -12.94
N ALA A 20 3.17 15.73 -12.33
CA ALA A 20 3.43 15.88 -10.91
C ALA A 20 3.65 17.38 -10.63
N GLN A 21 2.67 18.02 -10.00
CA GLN A 21 2.76 19.43 -9.65
C GLN A 21 3.94 19.64 -8.68
N PRO A 22 4.93 20.49 -8.99
CA PRO A 22 6.02 20.78 -8.09
C PRO A 22 5.48 21.62 -6.94
N GLY A 23 5.13 20.96 -5.83
CA GLY A 23 4.60 21.62 -4.64
C GLY A 23 3.56 20.83 -3.86
N ALA A 24 3.02 19.73 -4.40
CA ALA A 24 2.17 18.84 -3.62
C ALA A 24 3.05 18.07 -2.61
N ARG A 25 2.96 18.43 -1.32
CA ARG A 25 3.52 17.59 -0.25
C ARG A 25 2.87 16.21 -0.38
N PRO A 26 3.65 15.11 -0.39
CA PRO A 26 3.07 13.78 -0.44
C PRO A 26 2.08 13.63 0.72
N ALA A 27 0.94 12.98 0.45
CA ALA A 27 -0.06 12.71 1.47
C ALA A 27 0.60 12.03 2.69
N PRO A 28 0.12 12.31 3.91
CA PRO A 28 0.68 11.68 5.10
C PRO A 28 0.58 10.16 4.99
N CYS A 29 1.62 9.46 5.44
CA CYS A 29 1.66 8.01 5.38
C CYS A 29 0.57 7.38 6.26
N PRO A 30 -0.35 6.56 5.71
CA PRO A 30 -1.42 5.94 6.49
C PRO A 30 -0.91 4.94 7.55
N TYR A 31 0.31 4.43 7.40
CA TYR A 31 0.90 3.43 8.29
C TYR A 31 1.84 4.03 9.35
N ARG A 32 1.75 5.35 9.55
CA ARG A 32 2.49 6.05 10.59
C ARG A 32 1.65 6.18 11.85
N TYR A 33 1.98 5.35 12.84
CA TYR A 33 1.32 5.34 14.13
C TYR A 33 2.12 6.15 15.17
N PRO A 34 1.49 7.05 15.95
CA PRO A 34 2.10 7.64 17.14
C PRO A 34 2.64 6.59 18.11
N ALA A 35 3.74 6.87 18.81
CA ALA A 35 4.42 5.91 19.69
C ALA A 35 3.53 5.33 20.80
N ALA A 36 2.53 6.10 21.26
CA ALA A 36 1.58 5.68 22.30
C ALA A 36 0.32 4.99 21.75
N SER A 37 0.19 4.82 20.43
CA SER A 37 -1.02 4.29 19.80
C SER A 37 -0.74 3.06 18.96
N ARG A 38 -1.59 2.04 19.08
CA ARG A 38 -1.65 0.90 18.16
C ARG A 38 -2.77 1.13 17.15
N PRO A 39 -2.63 0.67 15.90
CA PRO A 39 -3.75 0.70 14.96
C PRO A 39 -4.94 -0.11 15.47
N ALA A 40 -6.11 0.23 14.97
CA ALA A 40 -7.27 -0.64 14.98
C ALA A 40 -7.47 -1.19 13.56
N CYS A 41 -7.80 -2.48 13.45
CA CYS A 41 -8.23 -3.03 12.16
C CYS A 41 -9.65 -2.58 11.79
N VAL A 42 -10.14 -2.96 10.62
CA VAL A 42 -11.51 -2.63 10.15
C VAL A 42 -12.62 -3.08 11.11
N GLY A 43 -12.39 -4.13 11.90
CA GLY A 43 -13.32 -4.57 12.95
C GLY A 43 -13.02 -4.00 14.35
N GLY A 44 -12.18 -2.99 14.46
CA GLY A 44 -11.85 -2.33 15.73
C GLY A 44 -10.87 -3.07 16.63
N HIS A 45 -10.29 -4.21 16.20
CA HIS A 45 -9.35 -4.98 17.02
C HIS A 45 -7.99 -4.29 17.14
N THR A 46 -7.48 -4.21 18.36
CA THR A 46 -6.18 -3.60 18.71
C THR A 46 -5.24 -4.58 19.44
N ASP A 47 -5.78 -5.67 19.98
CA ASP A 47 -5.11 -6.65 20.85
C ASP A 47 -4.42 -7.78 20.06
N ARG A 48 -5.03 -8.22 18.95
CA ARG A 48 -4.57 -9.38 18.16
C ARG A 48 -3.77 -9.02 16.91
N LEU A 49 -3.20 -7.83 16.86
CA LEU A 49 -2.40 -7.39 15.71
C LEU A 49 -0.96 -7.92 15.82
N LEU A 50 -0.52 -8.61 14.77
CA LEU A 50 0.84 -9.14 14.67
C LEU A 50 1.76 -8.12 14.01
N PRO A 51 2.99 -7.89 14.51
CA PRO A 51 3.94 -7.03 13.83
C PRO A 51 4.40 -7.65 12.50
N ILE A 52 4.60 -6.80 11.50
CA ILE A 52 5.21 -7.18 10.24
C ILE A 52 6.71 -6.88 10.30
N VAL A 53 7.52 -7.87 9.91
CA VAL A 53 8.96 -7.73 9.73
C VAL A 53 9.30 -7.89 8.25
N TYR A 54 10.00 -6.90 7.72
CA TYR A 54 10.47 -6.87 6.33
C TYR A 54 11.95 -7.22 6.23
N GLY A 55 12.37 -7.54 5.02
CA GLY A 55 13.76 -7.79 4.65
C GLY A 55 14.17 -9.25 4.84
N ARG A 56 15.49 -9.48 4.88
CA ARG A 56 16.04 -10.83 5.03
C ARG A 56 15.75 -11.33 6.46
N PRO A 57 15.04 -12.46 6.62
CA PRO A 57 14.77 -12.99 7.94
C PRO A 57 16.03 -13.53 8.60
N THR A 58 16.06 -13.47 9.94
CA THR A 58 17.06 -14.13 10.77
C THR A 58 16.50 -15.45 11.29
N PRO A 59 17.33 -16.39 11.79
CA PRO A 59 16.82 -17.62 12.41
C PRO A 59 15.84 -17.35 13.56
N HIS A 60 16.03 -16.25 14.30
CA HIS A 60 15.12 -15.84 15.36
C HIS A 60 13.76 -15.40 14.82
N THR A 61 13.72 -14.52 13.82
CA THR A 61 12.46 -14.03 13.27
C THR A 61 11.70 -15.12 12.52
N LEU A 62 12.40 -16.07 11.87
CA LEU A 62 11.80 -17.28 11.30
C LEU A 62 11.05 -18.11 12.35
N ARG A 63 11.67 -18.40 13.49
CA ARG A 63 11.02 -19.15 14.58
C ARG A 63 9.80 -18.40 15.13
N GLN A 64 9.90 -17.09 15.32
CA GLN A 64 8.77 -16.28 15.79
C GLN A 64 7.61 -16.28 14.78
N ALA A 65 7.91 -16.23 13.48
CA ALA A 65 6.91 -16.33 12.42
C ALA A 65 6.20 -17.69 12.43
N GLN A 66 6.95 -18.79 12.57
CA GLN A 66 6.40 -20.15 12.69
C GLN A 66 5.50 -20.32 13.92
N GLN A 67 5.81 -19.60 15.01
CA GLN A 67 4.99 -19.55 16.22
C GLN A 67 3.79 -18.59 16.12
N GLY A 68 3.59 -17.92 14.98
CA GLY A 68 2.49 -16.96 14.79
C GLY A 68 2.63 -15.66 15.58
N ARG A 69 3.84 -15.31 16.04
CA ARG A 69 4.10 -14.09 16.84
C ARG A 69 4.35 -12.84 15.99
N LEU A 70 4.70 -13.02 14.72
CA LEU A 70 4.94 -11.96 13.73
C LEU A 70 4.68 -12.47 12.32
N VAL A 71 4.59 -11.56 11.35
CA VAL A 71 4.48 -11.88 9.93
C VAL A 71 5.72 -11.43 9.18
N LEU A 72 6.30 -12.30 8.36
CA LEU A 72 7.39 -11.93 7.46
C LEU A 72 6.80 -11.44 6.13
N ARG A 73 7.30 -10.32 5.64
CA ARG A 73 7.02 -9.78 4.30
C ARG A 73 8.33 -9.62 3.52
N GLY A 74 8.23 -9.14 2.28
CA GLY A 74 9.38 -8.87 1.42
C GLY A 74 10.24 -7.71 1.90
N CYS A 75 10.86 -6.99 0.98
CA CYS A 75 11.63 -5.78 1.32
C CYS A 75 10.72 -4.57 1.54
N LEU A 76 11.17 -3.61 2.36
CA LEU A 76 10.56 -2.28 2.42
C LEU A 76 10.85 -1.56 1.10
N VAL A 77 9.84 -0.90 0.52
CA VAL A 77 9.96 -0.24 -0.79
C VAL A 77 9.87 1.27 -0.67
N SER A 78 8.95 1.77 0.18
CA SER A 78 8.59 3.19 0.20
C SER A 78 8.77 3.85 1.57
N GLY A 79 9.03 3.07 2.62
CA GLY A 79 9.05 3.56 4.01
C GLY A 79 7.66 3.92 4.54
N CYS A 80 6.64 3.89 3.69
CA CYS A 80 5.23 3.94 4.03
C CYS A 80 4.57 2.59 3.70
N ASP A 81 5.12 1.55 4.30
CA ASP A 81 4.62 0.19 4.19
C ASP A 81 3.89 -0.19 5.51
N PRO A 82 2.89 -1.07 5.46
CA PRO A 82 2.18 -1.54 6.65
C PRO A 82 3.14 -2.07 7.73
N ARG A 83 2.78 -1.94 9.01
CA ARG A 83 3.63 -2.37 10.14
C ARG A 83 2.99 -3.48 10.99
N TYR A 84 1.72 -3.74 10.79
CA TYR A 84 0.91 -4.70 11.53
C TYR A 84 0.02 -5.52 10.59
N TYR A 85 -0.36 -6.70 11.04
CA TYR A 85 -1.27 -7.59 10.33
C TYR A 85 -2.39 -8.02 11.26
N CYS A 86 -3.63 -7.90 10.78
CA CYS A 86 -4.80 -8.44 11.46
C CYS A 86 -5.05 -9.88 11.00
N PRO A 87 -4.85 -10.91 11.84
CA PRO A 87 -5.08 -12.30 11.46
C PRO A 87 -6.57 -12.63 11.29
N ILE A 88 -7.46 -11.89 11.95
CA ILE A 88 -8.92 -12.09 11.87
C ILE A 88 -9.43 -11.69 10.49
N HIS A 89 -9.06 -10.48 10.02
CA HIS A 89 -9.51 -9.93 8.74
C HIS A 89 -8.53 -10.17 7.59
N LYS A 90 -7.41 -10.84 7.87
CA LYS A 90 -6.33 -11.14 6.92
C LYS A 90 -5.85 -9.92 6.14
N ARG A 91 -5.56 -8.82 6.85
CA ARG A 91 -5.23 -7.52 6.25
C ARG A 91 -4.05 -6.84 6.92
N ASP A 92 -3.18 -6.25 6.10
CA ASP A 92 -2.04 -5.44 6.52
C ASP A 92 -2.50 -4.01 6.90
N LEU A 93 -1.89 -3.47 7.95
CA LEU A 93 -2.17 -2.19 8.63
C LEU A 93 -0.86 -1.47 8.89
#